data_AF-A0A2E4Y3R0-F1
#
_entry.id   AF-A0A2E4Y3R0-F1
#
_cell.length_a   1.000
_cell.length_b   1.000
_cell.length_c   1.000
_cell.angle_alpha   90.00
_cell.angle_beta   90.00
_cell.angle_gamma   90.00
#
_symmetry.space_group_name_H-M   'P 1'
#
loop_
_entity.id
_entity.type
_entity.pdbx_description
1 polymer ?
#
loop_
_entity_poly.entity_id
_entity_poly.type
_entity_poly.pdbx_seq_one_letter_code
_entity_poly.pdbx_strand_id
1 'polypeptide(L)' 'MKNLETKIRKYIDLMKERHGVTSGMVVGSYAKGTMNPNSDVDLYFIGP' A
#
# COMPACT_ATOMS: atom_id res chain seq x y z
N MET A 1 -7.58 12.31 4.04
CA MET A 1 -6.89 11.39 3.10
C MET A 1 -5.36 11.38 3.22
N LYS A 2 -4.67 12.52 3.42
CA LYS A 2 -3.18 12.57 3.59
C LYS A 2 -2.61 11.59 4.64
N ASN A 3 -3.39 11.28 5.69
CA ASN A 3 -2.99 10.31 6.73
C ASN A 3 -2.95 8.86 6.20
N LEU A 4 -3.90 8.44 5.36
CA LEU A 4 -3.94 7.07 4.84
C LEU A 4 -2.79 6.80 3.86
N GLU A 5 -2.55 7.73 2.94
CA GLU A 5 -1.41 7.65 2.01
C GLU A 5 -0.07 7.54 2.74
N THR A 6 0.12 8.34 3.80
CA THR A 6 1.32 8.27 4.65
C THR A 6 1.45 6.89 5.33
N LYS A 7 0.34 6.31 5.81
CA LYS A 7 0.33 4.97 6.43
C LYS A 7 0.68 3.88 5.42
N ILE A 8 0.11 3.94 4.21
CA ILE A 8 0.41 2.99 3.13
C ILE A 8 1.90 3.04 2.78
N ARG A 9 2.45 4.25 2.60
CA ARG A 9 3.87 4.43 2.30
C ARG A 9 4.77 3.87 3.41
N LYS A 10 4.47 4.19 4.67
CA LYS A 10 5.20 3.64 5.83
C LYS A 10 5.15 2.11 5.89
N TYR A 11 4.01 1.52 5.54
CA TYR A 11 3.87 0.07 5.50
C TYR A 11 4.69 -0.56 4.38
N ILE A 12 4.68 0.03 3.18
CA ILE A 12 5.54 -0.42 2.07
C ILE A 12 7.02 -0.32 2.46
N ASP A 13 7.44 0.80 3.07
CA ASP A 13 8.81 1.00 3.53
C ASP A 13 9.22 -0.07 4.57
N LEU A 14 8.31 -0.41 5.50
CA LEU A 14 8.51 -1.49 6.47
C LEU A 14 8.69 -2.87 5.80
N MET A 15 7.90 -3.15 4.77
CA MET A 15 8.00 -4.41 4.03
C MET A 15 9.34 -4.52 3.28
N LYS A 16 9.84 -3.41 2.73
CA LYS A 16 11.18 -3.36 2.12
C LYS A 16 12.28 -3.64 3.15
N GLU A 17 12.21 -2.96 4.29
CA GLU A 17 13.21 -3.08 5.37
C GLU A 17 13.26 -4.49 5.97
N ARG A 18 12.09 -5.09 6.26
CA ARG A 18 12.02 -6.31 7.07
C ARG A 18 11.90 -7.61 6.27
N HIS A 19 11.43 -7.52 5.04
CA HIS A 19 11.07 -8.69 4.25
C HIS A 19 11.77 -8.75 2.89
N GLY A 20 12.74 -7.87 2.63
CA GLY A 20 13.51 -7.89 1.38
C GLY A 20 12.66 -7.59 0.13
N VAL A 21 11.47 -7.02 0.32
CA VAL A 21 10.63 -6.57 -0.79
C VAL A 21 11.38 -5.48 -1.55
N THR A 22 11.44 -5.59 -2.87
CA THR A 22 12.04 -4.58 -3.75
C THR A 22 11.08 -3.41 -3.97
N SER A 23 9.80 -3.71 -4.19
CA SER A 23 8.78 -2.68 -4.46
C SER A 23 7.38 -3.08 -3.99
N GLY A 24 6.51 -2.09 -3.85
CA GLY A 24 5.10 -2.27 -3.53
C GLY A 24 4.23 -1.41 -4.44
N MET A 25 3.11 -1.96 -4.90
CA MET A 25 2.13 -1.27 -5.73
C MET A 25 0.77 -1.28 -5.03
N VAL A 26 0.15 -0.11 -4.95
CA VAL A 26 -1.23 0.02 -4.46
C VAL A 26 -2.19 -0.26 -5.60
N VAL A 27 -3.20 -1.09 -5.36
CA VAL A 27 -4.19 -1.48 -6.36
C VAL A 27 -5.61 -1.33 -5.80
N GLY A 28 -6.60 -1.88 -6.51
CA GLY A 28 -7.97 -1.95 -6.01
C GLY A 28 -8.68 -0.61 -5.96
N SER A 29 -9.68 -0.51 -5.08
CA SER A 29 -10.58 0.65 -4.99
C SER A 29 -9.86 1.94 -4.60
N TYR A 30 -8.82 1.85 -3.77
CA TYR A 30 -7.97 2.98 -3.41
C TYR A 30 -7.25 3.55 -4.63
N ALA A 31 -6.58 2.70 -5.43
CA ALA A 31 -5.86 3.14 -6.62
C ALA A 31 -6.79 3.72 -7.71
N LYS A 32 -8.04 3.24 -7.77
CA LYS A 32 -9.06 3.74 -8.72
C LYS A 32 -9.78 5.01 -8.25
N GLY A 33 -9.55 5.46 -7.01
CA GLY A 33 -10.26 6.59 -6.43
C GLY A 33 -11.75 6.32 -6.15
N THR A 34 -12.15 5.04 -6.08
CA THR A 34 -13.55 4.62 -5.85
C THR A 34 -13.77 4.03 -4.45
N MET A 35 -12.85 4.31 -3.53
CA MET A 35 -12.87 3.79 -2.16
C MET A 35 -14.00 4.41 -1.33
N ASN A 36 -14.66 3.59 -0.51
CA ASN A 36 -15.66 3.99 0.48
C ASN A 36 -15.08 3.91 1.91
N PRO A 37 -15.77 4.43 2.94
CA PRO A 37 -15.24 4.49 4.31
C PRO A 37 -14.86 3.13 4.93
N ASN A 38 -15.44 2.04 4.45
CA ASN A 38 -15.22 0.67 4.94
C ASN A 38 -14.40 -0.20 3.98
N SER A 39 -13.84 0.38 2.91
CA SER A 39 -12.96 -0.38 2.02
C SER A 39 -11.64 -0.72 2.72
N ASP A 40 -11.07 -1.82 2.27
CA ASP A 40 -9.69 -2.19 2.51
C ASP A 40 -8.73 -1.44 1.57
N VAL A 41 -7.43 -1.73 1.72
CA VAL A 41 -6.36 -1.28 0.84
C VAL A 41 -5.58 -2.50 0.37
N ASP A 42 -5.56 -2.69 -0.94
CA ASP A 42 -4.84 -3.78 -1.59
C ASP A 42 -3.41 -3.36 -1.97
N LEU A 43 -2.44 -4.22 -1.64
CA LEU A 43 -1.02 -4.03 -1.96
C LEU A 43 -0.45 -5.27 -2.63
N TYR A 44 0.21 -5.09 -3.78
CA TYR A 44 1.09 -6.11 -4.38
C TYR A 44 2.54 -5.81 -4.04
N PHE A 45 3.26 -6.80 -3.52
CA PHE A 45 4.70 -6.70 -3.25
C PHE A 45 5.50 -7.47 -4.30
N ILE A 46 6.62 -6.89 -4.70
CA ILE A 46 7.59 -7.49 -5.62
C ILE A 46 8.85 -7.76 -4.80
N GLY A 47 9.19 -9.04 -4.65
CA GLY A 47 10.44 -9.50 -4.02
C GLY A 47 11.42 -10.04 -5.06
N PRO A 48 12.64 -10.39 -4.62
CA PRO A 48 13.62 -11.13 -5.42
C PRO A 48 13.13 -12.52 -5.82
#